data_AF-A0A7L4AGF7-F1
#
_entry.id   AF-A0A7L4AGF7-F1
#
_cell.length_a   1.000
_cell.length_b   1.000
_cell.length_c   1.000
_cell.angle_alpha   90.00
_cell.angle_beta   90.00
_cell.angle_gamma   90.00
#
_symmetry.space_group_name_H-M   'P 1'
#
loop_
_entity.id
_entity.type
_entity.pdbx_description
1 polymer ?
#
loop_
_entity_poly.entity_id
_entity_poly.type
_entity_poly.pdbx_seq_one_letter_code
_entity_poly.pdbx_strand_id
1 'polypeptide(L)'
;RECLRCPPLPRQNNPPYNAGAFRFELTFSPHHPLAPPRATLRTSIYHPGVDPDGHVCQPLTSTQHWVPTTRAVQVLQDLLLLLDSPDPQRVLRQDLARELQDQPQVFWRRAEEHTRRHAERRPDPPGP
;
A
#
# COMPACT_ATOMS: atom_id res chain seq x y z
N ARG A 1 3.96 -5.83 28.25
CA ARG A 1 4.84 -6.39 27.20
C ARG A 1 4.95 -5.33 26.13
N GLU A 2 6.15 -4.76 25.98
CA GLU A 2 6.43 -3.54 25.23
C GLU A 2 5.92 -3.62 23.78
N CYS A 3 5.06 -2.67 23.41
CA CYS A 3 4.79 -2.36 22.02
C CYS A 3 6.10 -1.88 21.42
N LEU A 4 6.80 -2.76 20.69
CA LEU A 4 7.92 -2.42 19.85
C LEU A 4 7.49 -1.25 18.96
N ARG A 5 7.91 -0.04 19.33
CA ARG A 5 7.73 1.16 18.50
C ARG A 5 8.50 0.87 17.22
N CYS A 6 7.77 0.55 16.15
CA CYS A 6 8.37 0.54 14.82
C CYS A 6 9.03 1.91 14.60
N PRO A 7 10.32 1.97 14.23
CA PRO A 7 10.93 3.24 13.86
C PRO A 7 10.08 3.85 12.72
N PRO A 8 9.83 5.16 12.74
CA PRO A 8 9.09 5.80 11.66
C PRO A 8 9.87 5.56 10.37
N LEU A 9 9.29 4.74 9.48
CA LEU A 9 9.80 4.59 8.12
C LEU A 9 9.89 6.00 7.51
N PRO A 10 10.97 6.32 6.78
CA PRO A 10 11.14 7.65 6.20
C PRO A 10 9.93 7.93 5.33
N ARG A 11 9.06 8.85 5.79
CA ARG A 11 7.89 9.28 5.04
C ARG A 11 8.42 10.08 3.87
N GLN A 12 8.55 9.45 2.71
CA GLN A 12 8.71 10.20 1.48
C GLN A 12 7.41 11.01 1.33
N ASN A 13 7.49 12.28 1.69
CA ASN A 13 6.34 13.16 1.87
C ASN A 13 5.86 13.69 0.51
N ASN A 14 5.70 12.79 -0.45
CA ASN A 14 5.36 13.14 -1.82
C ASN A 14 3.85 12.94 -2.03
N PRO A 15 3.14 13.95 -2.58
CA PRO A 15 1.79 13.75 -3.08
C PRO A 15 1.78 12.63 -4.12
N PRO A 16 0.68 11.88 -4.23
CA PRO A 16 -0.66 12.20 -3.72
C PRO A 16 -1.02 11.52 -2.38
N TYR A 17 -0.41 10.38 -2.04
CA TYR A 17 -0.90 9.52 -0.95
C TYR A 17 -0.48 9.98 0.46
N ASN A 18 0.46 10.92 0.55
CA ASN A 18 0.84 11.52 1.83
C ASN A 18 -0.25 12.42 2.43
N ALA A 19 -1.25 12.83 1.64
CA ALA A 19 -2.32 13.75 2.03
C ALA A 19 -3.38 13.13 2.97
N GLY A 20 -3.34 11.82 3.21
CA GLY A 20 -4.27 11.13 4.10
C GLY A 20 -3.66 9.93 4.81
N ALA A 21 -4.55 9.10 5.38
CA ALA A 21 -4.23 7.80 5.94
C ALA A 21 -5.01 6.69 5.23
N PHE A 22 -4.36 5.54 5.07
CA PHE A 22 -4.91 4.37 4.39
C PHE A 22 -4.93 3.20 5.37
N ARG A 23 -6.07 2.53 5.46
CA ARG A 23 -6.25 1.35 6.31
C ARG A 23 -5.93 0.09 5.53
N PHE A 24 -4.92 -0.63 6.01
CA PHE A 24 -4.57 -1.96 5.53
C PHE A 24 -4.96 -3.02 6.55
N GLU A 25 -5.47 -4.13 6.06
CA GLU A 25 -5.75 -5.33 6.81
C GLU A 25 -4.79 -6.43 6.38
N LEU A 26 -4.11 -7.05 7.35
CA LEU A 26 -3.28 -8.23 7.14
C LEU A 26 -3.97 -9.43 7.80
N THR A 27 -4.38 -10.39 6.98
CA THR A 27 -5.11 -11.58 7.42
C THR A 27 -4.21 -12.80 7.30
N PHE A 28 -4.01 -13.50 8.42
CA PHE A 28 -3.18 -14.69 8.52
C PHE A 28 -4.07 -15.93 8.50
N SER A 29 -3.81 -16.84 7.55
CA SER A 29 -4.55 -18.10 7.48
C SER A 29 -4.03 -19.11 8.54
N PRO A 30 -4.77 -20.21 8.82
CA PRO A 30 -4.30 -21.29 9.67
C PRO A 30 -3.00 -21.97 9.19
N HIS A 31 -2.62 -21.77 7.93
CA HIS A 31 -1.39 -22.32 7.35
C HIS A 31 -0.18 -21.37 7.49
N HIS A 32 -0.34 -20.21 8.11
CA HIS A 32 0.79 -19.32 8.39
C HIS A 32 1.76 -19.97 9.41
N PRO A 33 3.10 -19.88 9.22
CA PRO A 33 3.83 -19.11 8.23
C PRO A 33 4.18 -19.86 6.94
N LEU A 34 3.63 -21.05 6.68
CA LEU A 34 3.87 -21.76 5.41
C LEU A 34 3.15 -21.08 4.23
N ALA A 35 2.01 -20.44 4.49
CA ALA A 35 1.32 -19.58 3.53
C ALA A 35 1.52 -18.08 3.85
N PRO A 36 1.59 -17.22 2.83
CA PRO A 36 1.67 -15.77 3.03
C PRO A 36 0.41 -15.22 3.71
N PRO A 37 0.52 -14.10 4.45
CA PRO A 37 -0.65 -13.33 4.83
C PRO A 37 -1.31 -12.72 3.58
N ARG A 38 -2.61 -12.48 3.65
CA ARG A 38 -3.32 -11.67 2.66
C ARG A 38 -3.30 -10.21 3.10
N ALA A 39 -2.86 -9.31 2.23
CA ALA A 39 -2.99 -7.88 2.41
C ALA A 39 -4.21 -7.35 1.63
N THR A 40 -5.05 -6.56 2.30
CA THR A 40 -6.19 -5.90 1.68
C THR A 40 -6.24 -4.45 2.12
N LEU A 41 -6.27 -3.54 1.16
CA LEU A 41 -6.50 -2.13 1.41
C LEU A 41 -8.00 -1.87 1.56
N ARG A 42 -8.42 -1.39 2.74
CA ARG A 42 -9.83 -1.08 3.02
C ARG A 42 -10.23 0.31 2.54
N THR A 43 -9.27 1.22 2.46
CA THR A 43 -9.47 2.60 1.99
C THR A 43 -9.34 2.66 0.47
N SER A 44 -10.36 3.18 -0.23
CA SER A 44 -10.28 3.33 -1.70
C SER A 44 -9.09 4.20 -2.13
N ILE A 45 -8.37 3.76 -3.17
CA ILE A 45 -7.17 4.44 -3.67
C ILE A 45 -7.15 4.49 -5.21
N TYR A 46 -6.60 5.58 -5.74
CA TYR A 46 -6.34 5.74 -7.18
C TYR A 46 -4.87 5.38 -7.47
N HIS A 47 -4.57 4.09 -7.48
CA HIS A 47 -3.24 3.51 -7.70
C HIS A 47 -3.28 2.36 -8.74
N PRO A 48 -2.34 2.26 -9.69
CA PRO A 48 -2.36 1.21 -10.72
C PRO A 48 -2.11 -0.20 -10.17
N GLY A 49 -1.38 -0.32 -9.07
CA GLY A 49 -1.09 -1.60 -8.39
C GLY A 49 -2.11 -2.07 -7.36
N VAL A 50 -3.25 -1.38 -7.24
CA VAL A 50 -4.36 -1.74 -6.33
C VAL A 50 -5.65 -1.81 -7.13
N ASP A 51 -6.38 -2.92 -7.00
CA ASP A 51 -7.66 -3.12 -7.67
C ASP A 51 -8.83 -2.43 -6.90
N PRO A 52 -10.05 -2.37 -7.46
CA PRO A 52 -11.21 -1.76 -6.79
C PRO A 52 -11.64 -2.46 -5.50
N ASP A 53 -11.35 -3.75 -5.34
CA ASP A 53 -11.65 -4.53 -4.14
C ASP A 53 -10.57 -4.37 -3.04
N GLY A 54 -9.49 -3.64 -3.35
CA GLY A 54 -8.39 -3.37 -2.43
C GLY A 54 -7.31 -4.45 -2.41
N HIS A 55 -7.31 -5.40 -3.35
CA HIS A 55 -6.20 -6.32 -3.52
C HIS A 55 -5.00 -5.58 -4.10
N VAL A 56 -3.82 -6.01 -3.67
CA VAL A 56 -2.56 -5.37 -4.00
C VAL A 56 -1.66 -6.36 -4.73
N CYS A 57 -1.04 -5.95 -5.83
CA CYS A 57 -0.06 -6.77 -6.53
C CYS A 57 1.25 -6.75 -5.73
N GLN A 58 1.37 -7.65 -4.74
CA GLN A 58 2.59 -7.78 -3.96
C GLN A 58 3.31 -9.10 -4.26
N PRO A 59 4.62 -9.07 -4.54
CA PRO A 59 5.43 -10.27 -4.55
C PRO A 59 5.46 -10.91 -3.16
N LEU A 60 5.60 -10.14 -2.07
CA LEU A 60 5.74 -10.69 -0.72
C LEU A 60 4.45 -11.28 -0.12
N THR A 61 3.30 -11.16 -0.77
CA THR A 61 2.09 -11.91 -0.41
C THR A 61 1.72 -12.97 -1.46
N SER A 62 2.53 -13.13 -2.51
CA SER A 62 2.37 -14.19 -3.51
C SER A 62 3.00 -15.48 -2.99
N THR A 63 2.32 -16.60 -3.25
CA THR A 63 2.84 -17.94 -2.94
C THR A 63 4.19 -18.23 -3.61
N GLN A 64 4.48 -17.58 -4.74
CA GLN A 64 5.74 -17.76 -5.48
C GLN A 64 6.97 -17.14 -4.80
N HIS A 65 6.79 -16.05 -4.04
CA HIS A 65 7.91 -15.32 -3.42
C HIS A 65 7.85 -15.30 -1.89
N TRP A 66 6.85 -15.95 -1.30
CA TRP A 66 6.72 -16.06 0.14
C TRP A 66 7.80 -16.95 0.74
N VAL A 67 8.48 -16.45 1.78
CA VAL A 67 9.41 -17.21 2.59
C VAL A 67 8.88 -17.23 4.03
N PRO A 68 8.78 -18.39 4.72
CA PRO A 68 8.22 -18.44 6.08
C PRO A 68 8.96 -17.59 7.13
N THR A 69 10.19 -17.14 6.84
CA THR A 69 10.98 -16.24 7.68
C THR A 69 10.69 -14.76 7.41
N THR A 70 9.87 -14.43 6.41
CA THR A 70 9.41 -13.07 6.12
C THR A 70 8.54 -12.55 7.26
N ARG A 71 8.95 -11.42 7.84
CA ARG A 71 8.26 -10.76 8.94
C ARG A 71 7.18 -9.81 8.41
N ALA A 72 6.12 -9.61 9.19
CA ALA A 72 5.05 -8.66 8.86
C ALA A 72 5.57 -7.24 8.55
N VAL A 73 6.63 -6.78 9.24
CA VAL A 73 7.25 -5.48 8.96
C VAL A 73 7.80 -5.37 7.53
N GLN A 74 8.30 -6.47 6.96
CA GLN A 74 8.80 -6.50 5.58
C GLN A 74 7.65 -6.41 4.57
N VAL A 75 6.51 -7.07 4.87
CA VAL A 75 5.28 -6.95 4.07
C VAL A 75 4.77 -5.50 4.06
N LEU A 76 4.75 -4.85 5.23
CA LEU A 76 4.36 -3.44 5.36
C LEU A 76 5.33 -2.49 4.64
N GLN A 77 6.63 -2.78 4.68
CA GLN A 77 7.64 -2.00 3.94
C GLN A 77 7.46 -2.11 2.41
N ASP A 78 7.19 -3.31 1.89
CA ASP A 78 6.90 -3.51 0.46
C ASP A 78 5.59 -2.83 0.04
N LEU A 79 4.56 -2.85 0.91
CA LEU A 79 3.32 -2.10 0.68
C LEU A 79 3.59 -0.60 0.53
N LEU A 80 4.37 -0.02 1.45
CA LEU A 80 4.69 1.41 1.40
C LEU A 80 5.50 1.76 0.15
N LEU A 81 6.48 0.94 -0.22
CA LEU A 81 7.26 1.14 -1.44
C LEU A 81 6.39 1.11 -2.70
N LEU A 82 5.45 0.16 -2.77
CA LEU A 82 4.53 0.07 -3.90
C LEU A 82 3.68 1.33 -4.04
N LEU A 83 3.14 1.85 -2.93
CA LEU A 83 2.29 3.06 -2.95
C LEU A 83 3.09 4.31 -3.33
N ASP A 84 4.30 4.44 -2.80
CA ASP A 84 5.15 5.62 -3.04
C ASP A 84 5.75 5.64 -4.45
N SER A 85 5.92 4.47 -5.08
CA SER A 85 6.58 4.33 -6.38
C SER A 85 5.88 3.25 -7.21
N PRO A 86 4.90 3.63 -8.06
CA PRO A 86 4.19 2.70 -8.91
C PRO A 86 5.15 1.94 -9.83
N ASP A 87 5.26 0.62 -9.61
CA ASP A 87 6.10 -0.28 -10.39
C ASP A 87 5.34 -0.74 -11.66
N PRO A 88 5.87 -0.52 -12.88
CA PRO A 88 5.26 -0.96 -14.13
C PRO A 88 5.04 -2.48 -14.21
N GLN A 89 5.75 -3.28 -13.42
CA GLN A 89 5.58 -4.73 -13.34
C GLN A 89 4.49 -5.16 -12.34
N ARG A 90 3.99 -4.24 -11.50
CA ARG A 90 2.99 -4.51 -10.45
C ARG A 90 1.67 -3.79 -10.73
N VAL A 91 1.08 -4.08 -11.89
CA VAL A 91 -0.15 -3.44 -12.38
C VAL A 91 -1.35 -4.36 -12.24
N LEU A 92 -2.39 -3.89 -11.55
CA LEU A 92 -3.73 -4.52 -11.53
C LEU A 92 -4.75 -3.74 -12.36
N ARG A 93 -4.55 -2.43 -12.51
CA ARG A 93 -5.42 -1.53 -13.29
C ARG A 93 -4.66 -0.92 -14.46
N GLN A 94 -4.85 -1.53 -15.62
CA GLN A 94 -4.13 -1.16 -16.85
C GLN A 94 -4.51 0.22 -17.37
N ASP A 95 -5.75 0.64 -17.17
CA ASP A 95 -6.24 1.99 -17.48
C ASP A 95 -5.46 3.07 -16.72
N LEU A 96 -5.24 2.86 -15.41
CA LEU A 96 -4.47 3.77 -14.58
C LEU A 96 -2.98 3.74 -14.87
N ALA A 97 -2.42 2.56 -15.15
CA ALA A 97 -1.02 2.44 -15.55
C ALA A 97 -0.76 3.18 -16.87
N ARG A 98 -1.68 3.04 -17.84
CA ARG A 98 -1.62 3.78 -19.10
C ARG A 98 -1.78 5.29 -18.89
N GLU A 99 -2.70 5.73 -18.04
CA GLU A 99 -2.85 7.16 -17.73
C GLU A 99 -1.59 7.74 -17.07
N LEU A 100 -0.95 7.00 -16.15
CA LEU A 100 0.30 7.40 -15.53
C LEU A 100 1.43 7.54 -16.56
N GLN A 101 1.48 6.65 -17.56
CA GLN A 101 2.47 6.69 -18.63
C GLN A 101 2.20 7.82 -19.64
N ASP A 102 0.98 7.90 -20.16
CA ASP A 102 0.60 8.79 -21.25
C ASP A 102 0.36 10.23 -20.75
N GLN A 103 -0.18 10.38 -19.54
CA GLN A 103 -0.64 11.66 -18.97
C GLN A 103 -0.34 11.78 -17.45
N PRO A 104 0.94 11.73 -17.04
CA PRO A 104 1.32 11.67 -15.61
C PRO A 104 0.76 12.82 -14.78
N GLN A 105 0.70 14.04 -15.32
CA GLN A 105 0.14 15.20 -14.61
C GLN A 105 -1.37 15.08 -14.34
N VAL A 106 -2.10 14.39 -15.22
CA VAL A 106 -3.54 14.13 -15.02
C VAL A 106 -3.72 13.05 -13.96
N PHE A 107 -2.95 11.97 -14.08
CA PHE A 107 -2.94 10.89 -13.11
C PHE A 107 -2.70 11.41 -11.69
N TRP A 108 -1.60 12.15 -11.47
CA TRP A 108 -1.24 12.62 -10.13
C TRP A 108 -2.27 13.58 -9.53
N ARG A 109 -2.86 14.45 -10.35
CA ARG A 109 -3.94 15.36 -9.92
C ARG A 109 -5.18 14.60 -9.48
N ARG A 110 -5.60 13.61 -10.26
CA ARG A 110 -6.76 12.76 -9.91
C ARG A 110 -6.47 11.92 -8.69
N ALA A 111 -5.26 11.38 -8.57
CA ALA A 111 -4.84 10.61 -7.41
C ALA A 111 -4.85 11.44 -6.13
N GLU A 112 -4.42 12.70 -6.21
CA GLU A 112 -4.48 13.65 -5.09
C GLU A 112 -5.93 13.98 -4.72
N GLU A 113 -6.76 14.31 -5.70
CA GLU A 113 -8.20 14.58 -5.49
C GLU A 113 -8.92 13.37 -4.87
N HIS A 114 -8.64 12.17 -5.38
CA HIS A 114 -9.18 10.92 -4.84
C HIS A 114 -8.71 10.68 -3.41
N THR A 115 -7.42 10.90 -3.13
CA THR A 115 -6.87 10.77 -1.78
C THR A 115 -7.57 11.72 -0.82
N ARG A 116 -7.74 12.99 -1.19
CA ARG A 116 -8.44 13.98 -0.35
C ARG A 116 -9.89 13.61 -0.05
N ARG A 117 -10.57 12.90 -0.96
CA ARG A 117 -11.97 12.49 -0.80
C ARG A 117 -12.16 11.21 0.01
N HIS A 118 -11.25 10.25 -0.16
CA HIS A 118 -11.47 8.88 0.33
C HIS A 118 -10.54 8.45 1.45
N ALA A 119 -9.38 9.09 1.60
CA ALA A 119 -8.44 8.74 2.65
C ALA A 119 -8.97 9.16 4.03
N GLU A 120 -8.60 8.39 5.05
CA GLU A 120 -8.94 8.69 6.43
C GLU A 120 -8.12 9.89 6.91
N ARG A 121 -8.65 10.65 7.89
CA ARG A 121 -7.86 11.67 8.58
C ARG A 121 -6.68 10.97 9.26
N ARG A 122 -5.48 11.48 9.02
CA ARG A 122 -4.29 10.98 9.72
C ARG A 122 -4.47 11.19 11.23
N PRO A 123 -4.34 10.14 12.06
CA PRO A 123 -4.38 10.32 13.51
C PRO A 123 -3.24 11.24 13.93
N ASP A 124 -3.53 12.11 14.90
CA ASP A 124 -2.52 12.96 15.49
C ASP A 124 -1.38 12.07 16.04
N PRO A 125 -0.11 12.47 15.86
CA PRO A 125 0.98 11.72 16.46
C PRO A 125 0.71 11.56 17.95
N PRO A 126 1.02 10.40 18.56
CA PRO A 126 0.90 10.25 20.00
C PRO A 126 1.67 11.41 20.63
N GLY A 127 1.01 12.13 21.55
CA GLY A 127 1.60 13.26 22.26
C GLY A 127 2.92 12.88 22.94
N PRO A 128 3.72 13.88 23.34
CA PRO A 128 5.01 13.66 23.98
C PRO A 128 4.92 12.74 25.20
#